data_AF-Q2GZ58-F1
#
_entry.id   AF-Q2GZ58-F1
#
_cell.length_a   1.000
_cell.length_b   1.000
_cell.length_c   1.000
_cell.angle_alpha   90.00
_cell.angle_beta   90.00
_cell.angle_gamma   90.00
#
_symmetry.space_group_name_H-M   'P 1'
#
loop_
_entity.id
_entity.type
_entity.pdbx_description
1 polymer ?
#
loop_
_entity_poly.entity_id
_entity_poly.type
_entity_poly.pdbx_seq_one_letter_code
_entity_poly.pdbx_strand_id
1 'polypeptide(L)'
;MLNAQEWGTGRPRPIIDFALGSDAKAAAQRASKQGRTPDSQIPQAKSTAMRLAMERQRATRVLPVSVGKFSKAMDAALPGKHTRHLYDKLKRREACVLAQLRTGMARLNGFLSRIGAVESDLCACGQARESVEHFLFRCVRWTALREDMLQCTVARRGSLSFYLGGKAPSDTRHWSPDMKAVRATIKYAMATGRLELNEEESLDQSQ
;
A
#
# COMPACT_ATOMS: atom_id res chain seq x y z
N MET A 1 -32.17 34.48 -54.32
CA MET A 1 -31.63 33.17 -54.72
C MET A 1 -30.19 33.09 -54.24
N LEU A 2 -29.95 32.04 -53.46
CA LEU A 2 -28.77 31.60 -52.72
C LEU A 2 -27.37 32.05 -53.20
N ASN A 3 -26.61 32.59 -52.25
CA ASN A 3 -25.14 32.69 -52.27
C ASN A 3 -24.51 31.30 -52.17
N ALA A 4 -23.47 31.06 -52.96
CA ALA A 4 -22.67 29.84 -52.93
C ALA A 4 -21.24 30.12 -52.41
N GLN A 5 -20.89 29.34 -51.37
CA GLN A 5 -19.58 28.80 -51.03
C GLN A 5 -18.52 29.67 -50.32
N GLU A 6 -18.58 29.56 -48.99
CA GLU A 6 -17.46 29.43 -48.05
C GLU A 6 -16.31 28.55 -48.56
N TRP A 7 -15.05 28.94 -48.33
CA TRP A 7 -13.98 28.06 -47.82
C TRP A 7 -13.01 28.89 -46.97
N GLY A 8 -13.07 28.66 -45.66
CA GLY A 8 -12.30 29.34 -44.64
C GLY A 8 -10.83 28.90 -44.56
N THR A 9 -10.04 29.82 -44.03
CA THR A 9 -8.62 29.74 -43.73
C THR A 9 -8.26 28.51 -42.88
N GLY A 10 -7.44 27.61 -43.44
CA GLY A 10 -6.89 26.47 -42.70
C GLY A 10 -5.92 26.93 -41.62
N ARG A 11 -6.16 26.58 -40.35
CA ARG A 11 -5.18 26.76 -39.27
C ARG A 11 -3.95 25.88 -39.53
N PRO A 12 -2.72 26.40 -39.37
CA PRO A 12 -1.53 25.55 -39.42
C PRO A 12 -1.55 24.56 -38.25
N ARG A 13 -1.27 23.29 -38.54
CA ARG A 13 -1.16 22.24 -37.52
C ARG A 13 0.09 22.51 -36.67
N PRO A 14 0.03 22.33 -35.34
CA PRO A 14 1.21 22.50 -34.50
C PRO A 14 2.25 21.44 -34.88
N ILE A 15 3.46 21.90 -35.19
CA ILE A 15 4.63 21.05 -35.39
C ILE A 15 4.91 20.41 -34.03
N ILE A 16 4.70 19.10 -33.95
CA ILE A 16 5.06 18.33 -32.77
C ILE A 16 6.59 18.25 -32.78
N ASP A 17 7.25 19.12 -32.01
CA ASP A 17 8.70 19.03 -31.82
C ASP A 17 9.02 17.70 -31.14
N PHE A 18 9.51 16.75 -31.93
CA PHE A 18 9.95 15.44 -31.46
C PHE A 18 11.34 15.59 -30.84
N ALA A 19 11.39 16.17 -29.64
CA ALA A 19 12.62 16.43 -28.87
C ALA A 19 13.51 15.18 -28.70
N LEU A 20 12.90 13.99 -28.62
CA LEU A 20 13.63 12.72 -28.55
C LEU A 20 14.44 12.42 -29.82
N GLY A 21 13.99 12.89 -30.99
CA GLY A 21 14.68 12.66 -32.27
C GLY A 21 15.86 13.58 -32.48
N SER A 22 15.76 14.84 -32.05
CA SER A 22 16.91 15.76 -32.05
C SER A 22 18.02 15.25 -31.13
N ASP A 23 17.66 14.78 -29.93
CA ASP A 23 18.62 14.23 -28.97
C ASP A 23 19.26 12.93 -29.45
N ALA A 24 18.47 12.05 -30.06
CA ALA A 24 18.96 10.82 -30.69
C ALA A 24 19.93 11.12 -31.84
N LYS A 25 19.61 12.09 -32.71
CA LYS A 25 20.47 12.50 -33.83
C LYS A 25 21.78 13.13 -33.34
N ALA A 26 21.71 13.98 -32.32
CA ALA A 26 22.89 14.57 -31.69
C ALA A 26 23.76 13.51 -30.99
N ALA A 27 23.16 12.49 -30.36
CA ALA A 27 23.88 11.37 -29.78
C ALA A 27 24.59 10.51 -30.86
N ALA A 28 23.93 10.24 -31.99
CA ALA A 28 24.50 9.50 -33.11
C ALA A 28 25.68 10.24 -33.75
N GLN A 29 25.54 11.55 -34.01
CA GLN A 29 26.63 12.38 -34.55
C GLN A 29 27.84 12.44 -33.60
N ARG A 30 27.60 12.50 -32.29
CA ARG A 30 28.67 12.42 -31.29
C ARG A 30 29.38 11.06 -31.33
N ALA A 31 28.67 9.97 -31.62
CA ALA A 31 29.22 8.62 -31.69
C ALA A 31 30.10 8.36 -32.91
N SER A 32 29.88 9.05 -34.03
CA SER A 32 30.62 8.84 -35.28
C SER A 32 31.91 9.66 -35.41
N LYS A 33 32.30 10.45 -34.40
CA LYS A 33 33.55 11.23 -34.44
C LYS A 33 34.78 10.32 -34.30
N GLN A 34 35.82 10.56 -35.12
CA GLN A 34 37.05 9.76 -35.12
C GLN A 34 37.77 9.84 -33.75
N GLY A 35 38.31 8.70 -33.29
CA GLY A 35 39.03 8.59 -32.02
C GLY A 35 38.17 8.31 -30.78
N ARG A 36 36.88 8.00 -30.94
CA ARG A 36 35.95 7.81 -29.82
C ARG A 36 35.99 6.36 -29.29
N THR A 37 36.20 6.21 -27.99
CA THR A 37 35.95 4.95 -27.27
C THR A 37 34.45 4.85 -26.92
N PRO A 38 33.83 3.65 -26.95
CA PRO A 38 32.44 3.49 -26.53
C PRO A 38 32.23 4.01 -25.11
N ASP A 39 31.31 4.98 -24.97
CA ASP A 39 31.05 5.70 -23.70
C ASP A 39 30.46 4.78 -22.60
N SER A 40 29.96 3.62 -22.98
CA SER A 40 29.73 2.49 -22.07
C SER A 40 29.64 1.20 -22.87
N GLN A 41 30.11 0.10 -22.28
CA GLN A 41 29.83 -1.22 -22.84
C GLN A 41 28.33 -1.48 -22.70
N ILE A 42 27.58 -1.27 -23.79
CA ILE A 42 26.18 -1.70 -23.85
C ILE A 42 26.19 -3.23 -23.74
N PRO A 43 25.52 -3.83 -22.75
CA PRO A 43 25.52 -5.27 -22.59
C PRO A 43 24.95 -5.91 -23.85
N GLN A 44 25.75 -6.72 -24.55
CA GLN A 44 25.33 -7.39 -25.77
C GLN A 44 24.23 -8.42 -25.50
N ALA A 45 24.26 -9.05 -24.33
CA ALA A 45 23.22 -9.97 -23.89
C ALA A 45 21.99 -9.23 -23.37
N LYS A 46 20.82 -9.48 -23.99
CA LYS A 46 19.53 -8.93 -23.58
C LYS A 46 19.20 -9.16 -22.09
N SER A 47 19.57 -10.34 -21.56
CA SER A 47 19.39 -10.68 -20.14
C SER A 47 20.15 -9.73 -19.20
N THR A 48 21.37 -9.34 -19.58
CA THR A 48 22.22 -8.45 -18.80
C THR A 48 21.72 -7.01 -18.87
N ALA A 49 21.31 -6.57 -20.06
CA ALA A 49 20.66 -5.27 -20.24
C ALA A 49 19.38 -5.16 -19.40
N MET A 50 18.53 -6.20 -19.40
CA MET A 50 17.31 -6.24 -18.60
C MET A 50 17.60 -6.24 -17.09
N ARG A 51 18.58 -7.03 -16.63
CA ARG A 51 19.00 -7.05 -15.21
C ARG A 51 19.46 -5.66 -14.75
N LEU A 52 20.34 -5.01 -15.52
CA LEU A 52 20.84 -3.68 -15.20
C LEU A 52 19.73 -2.62 -15.23
N ALA A 53 18.78 -2.72 -16.17
CA ALA A 53 17.61 -1.85 -16.20
C ALA A 53 16.73 -2.06 -14.96
N MET A 54 16.47 -3.31 -14.57
CA MET A 54 15.74 -3.64 -13.34
C MET A 54 16.47 -3.14 -12.08
N GLU A 55 17.80 -3.25 -12.00
CA GLU A 55 18.59 -2.74 -10.88
C GLU A 55 18.53 -1.21 -10.77
N ARG A 56 18.71 -0.50 -11.90
CA ARG A 56 18.53 0.96 -11.96
C ARG A 56 17.12 1.36 -11.51
N GLN A 57 16.11 0.60 -11.93
CA GLN A 57 14.72 0.84 -11.54
C GLN A 57 14.45 0.50 -10.06
N ARG A 58 15.14 -0.50 -9.49
CA ARG A 58 15.05 -0.82 -8.05
C ARG A 58 15.68 0.27 -7.21
N ALA A 59 16.81 0.83 -7.64
CA ALA A 59 17.47 1.93 -6.95
C ALA A 59 16.61 3.21 -6.90
N THR A 60 15.82 3.46 -7.94
CA THR A 60 14.90 4.61 -7.98
C THR A 60 13.53 4.35 -7.32
N ARG A 61 13.15 3.08 -7.13
CA ARG A 61 11.91 2.68 -6.44
C ARG A 61 12.06 2.55 -4.91
N VAL A 62 12.94 3.34 -4.31
CA VAL A 62 13.06 3.39 -2.85
C VAL A 62 12.00 4.34 -2.32
N LEU A 63 11.02 3.77 -1.62
CA LEU A 63 10.01 4.53 -0.91
C LEU A 63 10.66 5.41 0.18
N PRO A 64 10.21 6.66 0.37
CA PRO A 64 10.71 7.51 1.45
C PRO A 64 10.66 6.81 2.81
N VAL A 65 11.60 7.13 3.71
CA VAL A 65 11.64 6.53 5.06
C VAL A 65 10.32 6.77 5.81
N SER A 66 9.62 7.87 5.50
CA SER A 66 8.37 8.25 6.13
C SER A 66 7.15 7.43 5.71
N VAL A 67 7.18 6.75 4.57
CA VAL A 67 6.01 6.02 4.11
C VAL A 67 5.97 4.61 4.71
N GLY A 68 4.77 4.20 5.10
CA GLY A 68 4.52 2.89 5.69
C GLY A 68 5.15 2.70 7.07
N LYS A 69 5.48 3.77 7.82
CA LYS A 69 6.05 3.67 9.18
C LYS A 69 5.29 2.69 10.07
N PHE A 70 3.95 2.78 10.08
CA PHE A 70 3.10 1.88 10.86
C PHE A 70 3.27 0.41 10.45
N SER A 71 3.11 0.10 9.15
CA SER A 71 3.25 -1.27 8.66
C SER A 71 4.65 -1.84 8.87
N LYS A 72 5.71 -1.02 8.69
CA LYS A 72 7.10 -1.42 8.93
C LYS A 72 7.39 -1.66 10.42
N ALA A 73 6.79 -0.87 11.32
CA ALA A 73 6.91 -1.07 12.76
C ALA A 73 6.19 -2.34 13.23
N MET A 74 5.04 -2.64 12.63
CA MET A 74 4.27 -3.85 12.90
C MET A 74 4.91 -5.11 12.28
N ASP A 75 5.52 -4.98 11.11
CA ASP A 75 6.13 -6.09 10.36
C ASP A 75 7.51 -5.72 9.82
N ALA A 76 8.54 -6.11 10.57
CA ALA A 76 9.94 -5.87 10.23
C ALA A 76 10.41 -6.70 9.02
N ALA A 77 9.64 -7.69 8.57
CA ALA A 77 9.97 -8.51 7.41
C ALA A 77 9.44 -7.94 6.08
N LEU A 78 8.87 -6.73 6.09
CA LEU A 78 8.39 -6.10 4.86
C LEU A 78 9.53 -5.52 4.00
N PRO A 79 9.45 -5.67 2.66
CA PRO A 79 8.50 -6.51 1.92
C PRO A 79 8.92 -7.99 1.93
N GLY A 80 7.98 -8.91 2.12
CA GLY A 80 8.28 -10.34 2.22
C GLY A 80 7.23 -11.25 1.57
N LYS A 81 7.66 -12.45 1.17
CA LYS A 81 6.78 -13.49 0.59
C LYS A 81 5.70 -13.93 1.59
N HIS A 82 5.96 -13.84 2.89
CA HIS A 82 5.01 -14.22 3.94
C HIS A 82 3.71 -13.42 3.85
N THR A 83 3.77 -12.13 3.48
CA THR A 83 2.59 -11.29 3.31
C THR A 83 1.63 -11.88 2.27
N ARG A 84 2.16 -12.35 1.13
CA ARG A 84 1.34 -13.02 0.11
C ARG A 84 0.69 -14.30 0.66
N HIS A 85 1.50 -15.19 1.26
CA HIS A 85 1.00 -16.45 1.83
C HIS A 85 -0.03 -16.23 2.96
N LEU A 86 0.09 -15.13 3.70
CA LEU A 86 -0.86 -14.74 4.74
C LEU A 86 -2.23 -14.41 4.12
N TYR A 87 -2.25 -13.56 3.09
CA TYR A 87 -3.49 -13.13 2.44
C TYR A 87 -4.13 -14.22 1.58
N ASP A 88 -3.34 -15.07 0.92
CA ASP A 88 -3.85 -16.18 0.09
C ASP A 88 -4.69 -17.19 0.90
N LYS A 89 -4.52 -17.22 2.23
CA LYS A 89 -5.27 -18.09 3.15
C LYS A 89 -6.57 -17.48 3.69
N LEU A 90 -6.91 -16.26 3.26
CA LEU A 90 -8.04 -15.48 3.76
C LEU A 90 -9.06 -15.23 2.66
N LYS A 91 -10.34 -15.17 3.03
CA LYS A 91 -11.40 -14.71 2.11
C LYS A 91 -11.25 -13.22 1.84
N ARG A 92 -11.83 -12.73 0.73
CA ARG A 92 -11.79 -11.30 0.35
C ARG A 92 -12.13 -10.35 1.51
N ARG A 93 -13.23 -10.63 2.22
CA ARG A 93 -13.71 -9.82 3.34
C ARG A 93 -12.73 -9.81 4.52
N GLU A 94 -12.24 -11.00 4.89
CA GLU A 94 -11.22 -11.18 5.94
C GLU A 94 -9.91 -10.45 5.61
N ALA A 95 -9.44 -10.58 4.36
CA ALA A 95 -8.26 -9.91 3.85
C ALA A 95 -8.41 -8.37 3.88
N CYS A 96 -9.59 -7.85 3.56
CA CYS A 96 -9.86 -6.40 3.62
C CYS A 96 -9.76 -5.88 5.06
N VAL A 97 -10.40 -6.57 6.02
CA VAL A 97 -10.31 -6.23 7.45
C VAL A 97 -8.86 -6.27 7.93
N LEU A 98 -8.12 -7.34 7.59
CA LEU A 98 -6.72 -7.45 7.95
C LEU A 98 -5.86 -6.33 7.32
N ALA A 99 -6.13 -5.96 6.06
CA ALA A 99 -5.41 -4.89 5.38
C ALA A 99 -5.62 -3.52 6.04
N GLN A 100 -6.85 -3.21 6.44
CA GLN A 100 -7.14 -1.98 7.21
C GLN A 100 -6.34 -1.96 8.52
N LEU A 101 -6.36 -3.07 9.27
CA LEU A 101 -5.63 -3.18 10.53
C LEU A 101 -4.11 -3.09 10.36
N ARG A 102 -3.54 -3.73 9.33
CA ARG A 102 -2.08 -3.76 9.05
C ARG A 102 -1.52 -2.47 8.46
N THR A 103 -2.36 -1.67 7.81
CA THR A 103 -1.97 -0.35 7.29
C THR A 103 -2.22 0.76 8.31
N GLY A 104 -3.12 0.53 9.28
CA GLY A 104 -3.62 1.58 10.16
C GLY A 104 -4.54 2.57 9.44
N MET A 105 -4.91 2.28 8.18
CA MET A 105 -5.90 3.00 7.38
C MET A 105 -7.25 2.31 7.55
N ALA A 106 -7.75 2.37 8.78
CA ALA A 106 -8.99 1.71 9.20
C ALA A 106 -10.06 2.75 9.55
N ARG A 107 -11.33 2.34 9.59
CA ARG A 107 -12.47 3.18 10.04
C ARG A 107 -12.46 3.41 11.57
N LEU A 108 -11.31 3.81 12.10
CA LEU A 108 -11.08 4.18 13.49
C LEU A 108 -10.79 5.68 13.56
N ASN A 109 -11.28 6.35 14.61
CA ASN A 109 -11.21 7.81 14.74
C ASN A 109 -9.78 8.35 14.68
N GLY A 110 -8.78 7.59 15.13
CA GLY A 110 -7.37 7.97 15.02
C GLY A 110 -6.84 8.11 13.59
N PHE A 111 -7.43 7.41 12.62
CA PHE A 111 -7.14 7.60 11.19
C PHE A 111 -8.12 8.59 10.56
N LEU A 112 -9.42 8.46 10.86
CA LEU A 112 -10.46 9.33 10.31
C LEU A 112 -10.23 10.81 10.64
N SER A 113 -9.83 11.14 11.87
CA SER A 113 -9.52 12.51 12.27
C SER A 113 -8.27 13.04 11.56
N ARG A 114 -7.27 12.19 11.32
CA ARG A 114 -6.04 12.57 10.59
C ARG A 114 -6.32 12.98 9.15
N ILE A 115 -7.36 12.40 8.53
CA ILE A 115 -7.78 12.75 7.17
C ILE A 115 -8.92 13.79 7.14
N GLY A 116 -9.32 14.33 8.30
CA GLY A 116 -10.38 15.33 8.40
C GLY A 116 -11.81 14.80 8.24
N ALA A 117 -12.01 13.48 8.28
CA ALA A 117 -13.35 12.88 8.15
C ALA A 117 -14.19 12.95 9.44
N VAL A 118 -13.53 13.12 10.60
CA VAL A 118 -14.18 13.34 11.90
C VAL A 118 -13.39 14.37 12.70
N GLU A 119 -14.07 15.11 13.58
CA GLU A 119 -13.44 16.20 14.34
C GLU A 119 -12.50 15.70 15.46
N SER A 120 -12.81 14.55 16.06
CA SER A 120 -12.08 14.01 17.21
C SER A 120 -11.43 12.66 16.89
N ASP A 121 -10.22 12.45 17.40
CA ASP A 121 -9.51 11.18 17.30
C ASP A 121 -9.80 10.24 18.49
N LEU A 122 -10.61 10.67 19.46
CA LEU A 122 -10.97 9.92 20.65
C LEU A 122 -11.87 8.74 20.33
N CYS A 123 -11.65 7.62 21.01
CA CYS A 123 -12.57 6.49 20.96
C CYS A 123 -13.85 6.85 21.71
N ALA A 124 -14.99 6.35 21.24
CA ALA A 124 -16.27 6.46 21.94
C ALA A 124 -16.28 5.81 23.34
N CYS A 125 -15.25 5.03 23.71
CA CYS A 125 -15.07 4.56 25.09
C CYS A 125 -14.53 5.66 26.04
N GLY A 126 -14.07 6.80 25.52
CA GLY A 126 -13.57 7.94 26.28
C GLY A 126 -12.16 7.82 26.87
N GLN A 127 -11.52 6.65 26.78
CA GLN A 127 -10.26 6.41 27.51
C GLN A 127 -8.99 6.86 26.78
N ALA A 128 -9.02 6.85 25.45
CA ALA A 128 -7.86 7.18 24.63
C ALA A 128 -8.28 7.48 23.19
N ARG A 129 -7.34 8.00 22.41
CA ARG A 129 -7.40 8.03 20.95
C ARG A 129 -7.68 6.63 20.37
N GLU A 130 -8.59 6.54 19.40
CA GLU A 130 -8.97 5.29 18.75
C GLU A 130 -7.90 4.85 17.72
N SER A 131 -6.84 4.19 18.20
CA SER A 131 -5.84 3.53 17.36
C SER A 131 -6.16 2.04 17.16
N VAL A 132 -5.46 1.38 16.22
CA VAL A 132 -5.55 -0.09 16.06
C VAL A 132 -5.19 -0.81 17.35
N GLU A 133 -4.15 -0.36 18.06
CA GLU A 133 -3.72 -0.94 19.33
C GLU A 133 -4.80 -0.78 20.42
N HIS A 134 -5.37 0.42 20.55
CA HIS A 134 -6.47 0.65 21.49
C HIS A 134 -7.67 -0.23 21.15
N PHE A 135 -8.08 -0.22 19.88
CA PHE A 135 -9.19 -1.03 19.38
C PHE A 135 -9.00 -2.52 19.66
N LEU A 136 -7.82 -3.09 19.37
CA LEU A 136 -7.58 -4.52 19.50
C LEU A 136 -7.34 -5.00 20.94
N PHE A 137 -6.78 -4.15 21.83
CA PHE A 137 -6.27 -4.65 23.10
C PHE A 137 -6.79 -3.91 24.34
N ARG A 138 -7.26 -2.67 24.21
CA ARG A 138 -7.55 -1.81 25.38
C ARG A 138 -9.00 -1.34 25.46
N CYS A 139 -9.70 -1.24 24.34
CA CYS A 139 -11.04 -0.67 24.29
C CYS A 139 -12.03 -1.47 25.14
N VAL A 140 -12.55 -0.88 26.21
CA VAL A 140 -13.43 -1.61 27.15
C VAL A 140 -14.76 -2.04 26.54
N ARG A 141 -15.23 -1.35 25.49
CA ARG A 141 -16.49 -1.66 24.79
C ARG A 141 -16.51 -3.07 24.18
N TRP A 142 -15.34 -3.57 23.78
CA TRP A 142 -15.21 -4.81 23.04
C TRP A 142 -14.56 -5.93 23.86
N THR A 143 -14.55 -5.80 25.19
CA THR A 143 -13.84 -6.74 26.08
C THR A 143 -14.34 -8.18 25.92
N ALA A 144 -15.65 -8.37 25.84
CA ALA A 144 -16.25 -9.70 25.66
C ALA A 144 -15.83 -10.38 24.35
N LEU A 145 -15.64 -9.60 23.27
CA LEU A 145 -15.26 -10.15 21.96
C LEU A 145 -13.77 -10.54 21.88
N ARG A 146 -12.94 -10.11 22.83
CA ARG A 146 -11.49 -10.39 22.82
C ARG A 146 -11.11 -11.77 23.36
N GLU A 147 -12.07 -12.56 23.86
CA GLU A 147 -11.78 -13.84 24.51
C GLU A 147 -10.94 -14.77 23.64
N ASP A 148 -11.35 -15.00 22.39
CA ASP A 148 -10.61 -15.85 21.44
C ASP A 148 -9.17 -15.38 21.21
N MET A 149 -8.95 -14.05 21.18
CA MET A 149 -7.61 -13.48 21.04
C MET A 149 -6.78 -13.76 22.29
N LEU A 150 -7.35 -13.58 23.49
CA LEU A 150 -6.67 -13.81 24.76
C LEU A 150 -6.25 -15.28 24.95
N GLN A 151 -6.97 -16.23 24.34
CA GLN A 151 -6.64 -17.66 24.34
C GLN A 151 -5.51 -18.03 23.36
N CYS A 152 -5.08 -17.12 22.47
CA CYS A 152 -4.01 -17.42 21.51
C CYS A 152 -2.62 -17.38 22.16
N THR A 153 -2.42 -16.54 23.19
CA THR A 153 -1.10 -16.40 23.83
C THR A 153 -1.19 -15.72 25.20
N VAL A 154 -0.37 -16.20 26.14
CA VAL A 154 -0.14 -15.53 27.43
C VAL A 154 1.01 -14.53 27.33
N ALA A 155 2.08 -14.87 26.60
CA ALA A 155 3.33 -14.10 26.58
C ALA A 155 3.32 -12.89 25.62
N ARG A 156 2.50 -12.92 24.55
CA ARG A 156 2.49 -11.86 23.52
C ARG A 156 1.21 -11.01 23.54
N ARG A 157 0.62 -10.83 24.73
CA ARG A 157 -0.55 -9.96 24.91
C ARG A 157 -0.19 -8.53 24.47
N GLY A 158 -1.03 -7.94 23.61
CA GLY A 158 -0.81 -6.61 23.06
C GLY A 158 0.16 -6.52 21.87
N SER A 159 0.73 -7.64 21.38
CA SER A 159 1.65 -7.59 20.23
C SER A 159 0.90 -7.47 18.90
N LEU A 160 0.90 -6.26 18.30
CA LEU A 160 0.35 -6.06 16.95
C LEU A 160 0.97 -7.01 15.93
N SER A 161 2.29 -7.20 15.98
CA SER A 161 3.01 -8.11 15.09
C SER A 161 2.43 -9.52 15.11
N PHE A 162 2.20 -10.07 16.30
CA PHE A 162 1.65 -11.41 16.49
C PHE A 162 0.23 -11.54 15.92
N TYR A 163 -0.67 -10.65 16.36
CA TYR A 163 -2.10 -10.74 16.02
C TYR A 163 -2.41 -10.35 14.58
N LEU A 164 -1.56 -9.55 13.94
CA LEU A 164 -1.75 -9.14 12.54
C LEU A 164 -0.84 -9.90 11.57
N GLY A 165 -0.09 -10.90 12.03
CA GLY A 165 0.69 -11.82 11.19
C GLY A 165 1.94 -11.21 10.55
N GLY A 166 2.66 -10.37 11.29
CA GLY A 166 3.92 -9.78 10.85
C GLY A 166 5.04 -10.06 11.83
N LYS A 167 6.27 -9.80 11.39
CA LYS A 167 7.46 -10.17 12.14
C LYS A 167 7.77 -9.10 13.19
N ALA A 168 7.74 -9.47 14.46
CA ALA A 168 8.21 -8.61 15.55
C ALA A 168 9.75 -8.53 15.54
N PRO A 169 10.35 -7.46 16.09
CA PRO A 169 11.81 -7.36 16.25
C PRO A 169 12.41 -8.50 17.09
N SER A 170 11.63 -9.05 18.03
CA SER A 170 12.04 -10.19 18.88
C SER A 170 11.89 -11.56 18.22
N ASP A 171 11.25 -11.65 17.04
CA ASP A 171 11.07 -12.92 16.35
C ASP A 171 12.38 -13.41 15.70
N THR A 172 12.56 -14.73 15.70
CA THR A 172 13.76 -15.38 15.13
C THR A 172 13.87 -15.19 13.62
N ARG A 173 15.00 -15.62 13.03
CA ARG A 173 15.19 -15.61 11.57
C ARG A 173 14.19 -16.53 10.86
N HIS A 174 13.87 -17.68 11.44
CA HIS A 174 12.91 -18.65 10.92
C HIS A 174 11.55 -18.46 11.61
N TRP A 175 10.86 -17.38 11.25
CA TRP A 175 9.54 -17.03 11.77
C TRP A 175 8.45 -17.26 10.71
N SER A 176 7.25 -17.59 11.18
CA SER A 176 6.03 -17.65 10.37
C SER A 176 4.85 -17.02 11.11
N PRO A 177 3.89 -16.38 10.41
CA PRO A 177 2.67 -15.86 11.02
C PRO A 177 1.85 -16.95 11.74
N ASP A 178 1.35 -16.63 12.93
CA ASP A 178 0.38 -17.47 13.64
C ASP A 178 -1.02 -17.25 13.07
N MET A 179 -1.49 -18.20 12.25
CA MET A 179 -2.80 -18.08 11.61
C MET A 179 -3.96 -18.19 12.60
N LYS A 180 -3.79 -18.82 13.77
CA LYS A 180 -4.84 -18.88 14.80
C LYS A 180 -5.06 -17.49 15.38
N ALA A 181 -3.98 -16.80 15.74
CA ALA A 181 -4.02 -15.43 16.23
C ALA A 181 -4.61 -14.46 15.19
N VAL A 182 -4.16 -14.55 13.94
CA VAL A 182 -4.67 -13.70 12.85
C VAL A 182 -6.17 -13.91 12.63
N ARG A 183 -6.63 -15.16 12.56
CA ARG A 183 -8.06 -15.46 12.38
C ARG A 183 -8.90 -15.00 13.56
N ALA A 184 -8.40 -15.15 14.79
CA ALA A 184 -9.07 -14.62 15.98
C ALA A 184 -9.22 -13.10 15.92
N THR A 185 -8.18 -12.37 15.48
CA THR A 185 -8.24 -10.91 15.31
C THR A 185 -9.21 -10.47 14.21
N ILE A 186 -9.26 -11.20 13.09
CA ILE A 186 -10.23 -10.93 12.03
C ILE A 186 -11.65 -11.18 12.53
N LYS A 187 -11.90 -12.32 13.20
CA LYS A 187 -13.20 -12.66 13.79
C LYS A 187 -13.65 -11.59 14.79
N TYR A 188 -12.75 -11.15 15.67
CA TYR A 188 -12.98 -10.04 16.58
C TYR A 188 -13.41 -8.79 15.83
N ALA A 189 -12.60 -8.32 14.87
CA ALA A 189 -12.86 -7.07 14.17
C ALA A 189 -14.16 -7.10 13.37
N MET A 190 -14.50 -8.23 12.75
CA MET A 190 -15.78 -8.41 12.06
C MET A 190 -16.95 -8.41 13.06
N ALA A 191 -16.85 -9.12 14.18
CA ALA A 191 -17.90 -9.15 15.19
C ALA A 191 -18.22 -7.77 15.80
N THR A 192 -17.26 -6.84 15.82
CA THR A 192 -17.52 -5.47 16.27
C THR A 192 -18.34 -4.65 15.28
N GLY A 193 -18.42 -5.05 14.01
CA GLY A 193 -18.99 -4.24 12.91
C GLY A 193 -18.24 -2.93 12.63
N ARG A 194 -17.22 -2.56 13.42
CA ARG A 194 -16.60 -1.23 13.42
C ARG A 194 -15.87 -0.89 12.11
N LEU A 195 -15.33 -1.91 11.45
CA LEU A 195 -14.50 -1.79 10.24
C LEU A 195 -15.25 -2.13 8.95
N GLU A 196 -16.52 -2.50 9.06
CA GLU A 196 -17.29 -2.90 7.90
C GLU A 196 -17.60 -1.70 7.01
N LEU A 197 -17.64 -1.95 5.71
CA LEU A 197 -18.24 -1.06 4.74
C LEU A 197 -19.68 -1.52 4.63
N ASN A 198 -20.64 -0.72 5.11
CA ASN A 198 -22.04 -1.00 4.86
C ASN A 198 -22.23 -0.89 3.34
N GLU A 199 -22.54 -2.00 2.68
CA GLU A 199 -22.81 -2.03 1.23
C GLU A 199 -24.08 -1.20 0.89
N GLU A 200 -24.89 -0.85 1.90
CA GLU A 200 -26.13 -0.08 1.81
C GLU A 200 -25.95 1.40 1.42
N GLU A 201 -24.76 1.98 1.57
CA GLU A 201 -24.52 3.39 1.17
C GLU A 201 -24.33 3.56 -0.36
N SER A 202 -24.39 2.46 -1.12
CA SER A 202 -24.22 2.48 -2.58
C SER A 202 -25.52 2.54 -3.38
N LEU A 203 -26.69 2.46 -2.73
CA LEU A 203 -28.00 2.48 -3.39
C LEU A 203 -28.78 3.80 -3.21
N ASP A 204 -28.26 4.76 -2.44
CA ASP A 204 -28.97 6.01 -2.13
C ASP A 204 -28.37 7.27 -2.81
N GLN A 205 -27.44 7.08 -3.77
CA GLN A 205 -26.89 8.19 -4.59
C GLN A 205 -27.40 8.19 -6.03
N SER A 206 -28.49 7.46 -6.30
CA SER A 206 -29.11 7.40 -7.63
C SER A 206 -30.63 7.64 -7.61
N GLN A 207 -31.12 8.47 -6.69
CA GLN A 207 -32.46 9.06 -6.78
C GLN A 207 -32.39 10.59 -6.75
#